data_AF-A0A087SB87-F1
#
_entry.id   AF-A0A087SB87-F1
#
_cell.length_a   1.000
_cell.length_b   1.000
_cell.length_c   1.000
_cell.angle_alpha   90.00
_cell.angle_beta   90.00
_cell.angle_gamma   90.00
#
_symmetry.space_group_name_H-M   'P 1'
#
loop_
_entity.id
_entity.type
_entity.pdbx_description
1 polymer ?
#
loop_
_entity_poly.entity_id
_entity_poly.type
_entity_poly.pdbx_seq_one_letter_code
_entity_poly.pdbx_strand_id
1 'polypeptide(L)'
;MQSPLLTFLRRLEAQNIWRVTYNALPQQQYSSTADALKLLVARIQASGPVKQHHLQELYQRCRTGDELDRALKLTRLNYLARGALEQHAPFSHRTSKALVSQAMQLGVPEVAARALEHSAEFGLPADSAKEATPLLIYYSKQGDLLAMFELYEVMKRRGRHPGPDVCYVLVKGCVDWGRPDLARTVVQEFRDAGVRIREGTLAYMERRPTMGLEAALPSTADWCPVHTSPPVHTSPTRCGGAASPFGSVASPWKTR
;
A
#
# COMPACT_ATOMS: atom_id res chain seq x y z
N MET A 1 10.76 -42.29 10.49
CA MET A 1 11.59 -41.41 9.64
C MET A 1 11.41 -41.85 8.19
N GLN A 2 10.98 -40.97 7.28
CA GLN A 2 10.89 -41.32 5.85
C GLN A 2 12.29 -41.43 5.24
N SER A 3 12.51 -42.38 4.33
CA SER A 3 13.84 -42.60 3.74
C SER A 3 14.20 -41.45 2.76
N PRO A 4 15.46 -40.98 2.75
CA PRO A 4 15.91 -39.93 1.83
C PRO A 4 15.66 -40.27 0.36
N LEU A 5 15.77 -41.55 -0.01
CA LEU A 5 15.50 -42.05 -1.36
C LEU A 5 14.03 -41.95 -1.75
N LEU A 6 13.10 -42.27 -0.86
CA LEU A 6 11.65 -42.13 -1.13
C LEU A 6 11.26 -40.66 -1.30
N THR A 7 11.85 -39.76 -0.52
CA THR A 7 11.65 -38.32 -0.68
C THR A 7 12.18 -37.82 -2.01
N PHE A 8 13.36 -38.29 -2.44
CA PHE A 8 13.96 -37.95 -3.72
C PHE A 8 13.14 -38.46 -4.92
N LEU A 9 12.67 -39.71 -4.88
CA LEU A 9 11.84 -40.30 -5.93
C LEU A 9 10.50 -39.57 -6.09
N ARG A 10 9.80 -39.30 -4.97
CA ARG A 10 8.57 -38.50 -4.99
C ARG A 10 8.77 -37.11 -5.56
N ARG A 11 9.93 -36.49 -5.28
CA ARG A 11 10.30 -35.19 -5.85
C ARG A 11 10.50 -35.27 -7.36
N LEU A 12 11.23 -36.27 -7.86
CA LEU A 12 11.43 -36.46 -9.30
C LEU A 12 10.12 -36.75 -10.02
N GLU A 13 9.26 -37.60 -9.45
CA GLU A 13 7.93 -37.87 -9.96
C GLU A 13 7.08 -36.59 -10.00
N ALA A 14 7.07 -35.80 -8.91
CA ALA A 14 6.38 -34.52 -8.88
C ALA A 14 6.90 -33.54 -9.95
N GLN A 15 8.22 -33.46 -10.15
CA GLN A 15 8.82 -32.64 -11.20
C GLN A 15 8.46 -33.13 -12.60
N ASN A 16 8.39 -34.44 -12.82
CA ASN A 16 8.09 -35.04 -14.12
C ASN A 16 6.59 -34.90 -14.45
N ILE A 17 5.71 -35.19 -13.49
CA ILE A 17 4.27 -34.94 -13.57
C ILE A 17 4.02 -33.47 -13.86
N TRP A 18 4.68 -32.57 -13.13
CA TRP A 18 4.58 -31.13 -13.37
C TRP A 18 4.98 -30.76 -14.80
N ARG A 19 6.12 -31.24 -15.32
CA ARG A 19 6.56 -30.96 -16.70
C ARG A 19 5.55 -31.42 -17.76
N VAL A 20 4.96 -32.60 -17.58
CA VAL A 20 3.96 -33.15 -18.51
C VAL A 20 2.66 -32.35 -18.44
N THR A 21 2.22 -32.01 -17.23
CA THR A 21 0.99 -31.25 -16.98
C THR A 21 1.08 -29.76 -17.30
N TYR A 22 2.29 -29.19 -17.28
CA TYR A 22 2.65 -27.81 -17.63
C TYR A 22 2.33 -27.46 -19.10
N ASN A 23 2.30 -28.45 -19.98
CA ASN A 23 2.05 -28.29 -21.41
C ASN A 23 0.59 -28.54 -21.82
N ALA A 24 -0.24 -29.10 -20.93
CA ALA A 24 -1.57 -29.60 -21.27
C ALA A 24 -2.70 -28.75 -20.67
N LEU A 25 -2.60 -27.42 -20.70
CA LEU A 25 -3.72 -26.55 -20.33
C LEU A 25 -4.47 -26.16 -21.61
N PRO A 26 -5.68 -26.69 -21.83
CA PRO A 26 -6.58 -26.10 -22.80
C PRO A 26 -6.91 -24.68 -22.32
N GLN A 27 -7.11 -23.75 -23.26
CA GLN A 27 -7.75 -22.46 -22.97
C GLN A 27 -9.19 -22.70 -22.52
N GLN A 28 -9.40 -23.27 -21.34
CA GLN A 28 -10.73 -23.46 -20.79
C GLN A 28 -11.26 -22.09 -20.38
N GLN A 29 -12.34 -21.70 -21.04
CA GLN A 29 -13.09 -20.50 -20.78
C GLN A 29 -13.78 -20.66 -19.42
N TYR A 30 -13.14 -20.20 -18.34
CA TYR A 30 -13.72 -20.26 -17.00
C TYR A 30 -15.08 -19.54 -16.98
N SER A 31 -16.13 -20.23 -16.53
CA SER A 31 -17.48 -19.67 -16.39
C SER A 31 -17.53 -18.55 -15.33
N SER A 32 -16.78 -18.70 -14.24
CA SER A 32 -16.73 -17.72 -13.14
C SER A 32 -15.35 -17.68 -12.46
N THR A 33 -15.08 -16.63 -11.67
CA THR A 33 -13.88 -16.52 -10.82
C THR A 33 -13.84 -17.64 -9.78
N ALA A 34 -14.99 -18.02 -9.23
CA ALA A 34 -15.10 -19.12 -8.27
C ALA A 34 -14.73 -20.48 -8.89
N ASP A 35 -15.13 -20.73 -10.14
CA ASP A 35 -14.78 -21.96 -10.85
C ASP A 35 -13.29 -21.98 -11.20
N ALA A 36 -12.75 -20.84 -11.65
CA ALA A 36 -11.31 -20.70 -11.88
C ALA A 36 -10.50 -20.98 -10.61
N LEU A 37 -10.90 -20.43 -9.46
CA LEU A 37 -10.29 -20.71 -8.16
C LEU A 37 -10.31 -22.20 -7.82
N LYS A 38 -11.48 -22.84 -7.88
CA LYS A 38 -11.64 -24.27 -7.56
C LYS A 38 -10.74 -25.14 -8.43
N LEU A 39 -10.73 -24.88 -9.74
CA LEU A 39 -9.94 -25.65 -10.71
C LEU A 39 -8.44 -25.47 -10.46
N LEU A 40 -7.98 -24.23 -10.26
CA LEU A 40 -6.57 -23.95 -10.00
C LEU A 40 -6.09 -24.55 -8.67
N VAL A 41 -6.91 -24.55 -7.61
CA VAL A 41 -6.59 -25.22 -6.34
C VAL A 41 -6.43 -26.73 -6.56
N ALA A 42 -7.41 -27.37 -7.18
CA ALA A 42 -7.35 -28.81 -7.47
C ALA A 42 -6.11 -29.16 -8.30
N ARG A 43 -5.77 -28.31 -9.28
CA ARG A 43 -4.58 -28.49 -10.12
C ARG A 43 -3.29 -28.38 -9.33
N ILE A 44 -3.16 -27.38 -8.45
CA ILE A 44 -1.96 -27.21 -7.63
C ILE A 44 -1.75 -28.43 -6.72
N GLN A 45 -2.83 -28.95 -6.14
CA GLN A 45 -2.80 -30.13 -5.28
C GLN A 45 -2.45 -31.41 -6.05
N ALA A 46 -3.00 -31.58 -7.25
CA ALA A 46 -2.82 -32.80 -8.04
C ALA A 46 -1.51 -32.85 -8.83
N SER A 47 -1.00 -31.70 -9.28
CA SER A 47 0.07 -31.65 -10.28
C SER A 47 1.18 -30.63 -9.99
N GLY A 48 1.09 -29.93 -8.85
CA GLY A 48 2.06 -28.91 -8.48
C GLY A 48 1.77 -27.54 -9.08
N PRO A 49 2.71 -26.58 -8.98
CA PRO A 49 2.43 -25.17 -9.16
C PRO A 49 1.96 -24.80 -10.59
N VAL A 50 1.07 -23.84 -10.68
CA VAL A 50 0.58 -23.27 -11.95
C VAL A 50 1.43 -22.09 -12.41
N LYS A 51 1.39 -21.81 -13.73
CA LYS A 51 2.10 -20.67 -14.33
C LYS A 51 1.56 -19.34 -13.80
N GLN A 52 2.43 -18.33 -13.71
CA GLN A 52 2.08 -17.01 -13.19
C GLN A 52 0.97 -16.31 -13.97
N HIS A 53 0.82 -16.58 -15.28
CA HIS A 53 -0.21 -15.96 -16.08
C HIS A 53 -1.63 -16.33 -15.63
N HIS A 54 -1.84 -17.54 -15.08
CA HIS A 54 -3.15 -17.90 -14.49
C HIS A 54 -3.47 -17.09 -13.24
N LEU A 55 -2.47 -16.78 -12.42
CA LEU A 55 -2.65 -15.91 -11.25
C LEU A 55 -3.00 -14.49 -11.69
N GLN A 56 -2.30 -13.98 -12.71
CA GLN A 56 -2.53 -12.64 -13.27
C GLN A 56 -3.94 -12.52 -13.86
N GLU A 57 -4.36 -13.52 -14.64
CA GLU A 57 -5.71 -13.57 -15.20
C GLU A 57 -6.78 -13.69 -14.10
N LEU A 58 -6.53 -14.53 -13.09
CA LEU A 58 -7.44 -14.69 -11.96
C LEU A 58 -7.66 -13.36 -11.22
N TYR A 59 -6.61 -12.59 -10.96
CA TYR A 59 -6.76 -11.25 -10.37
C TYR A 59 -7.64 -10.35 -11.23
N GLN A 60 -7.42 -10.29 -12.54
CA GLN A 60 -8.22 -9.46 -13.45
C GLN A 60 -9.72 -9.84 -13.49
N ARG A 61 -10.05 -11.09 -13.16
CA ARG A 61 -11.43 -11.60 -13.14
C ARG A 61 -12.15 -11.32 -11.82
N CYS A 62 -11.43 -11.04 -10.73
CA CYS A 62 -12.03 -10.79 -9.41
C CYS A 62 -12.95 -9.57 -9.46
N ARG A 63 -14.18 -9.71 -8.94
CA ARG A 63 -15.19 -8.64 -8.88
C ARG A 63 -15.46 -8.13 -7.47
N THR A 64 -14.99 -8.84 -6.45
CA THR A 64 -15.17 -8.49 -5.04
C THR A 64 -13.87 -8.62 -4.26
N GLY A 65 -13.78 -7.95 -3.11
CA GLY A 65 -12.64 -8.11 -2.19
C GLY A 65 -12.43 -9.55 -1.74
N ASP A 66 -13.52 -10.29 -1.49
CA ASP A 66 -13.45 -11.70 -1.08
C ASP A 66 -12.91 -12.62 -2.18
N GLU A 67 -13.22 -12.35 -3.45
CA GLU A 67 -12.61 -13.06 -4.57
C GLU A 67 -11.12 -12.76 -4.66
N LEU A 68 -10.74 -11.49 -4.49
CA LEU A 68 -9.35 -11.05 -4.54
C LEU A 68 -8.51 -11.66 -3.39
N ASP A 69 -9.07 -11.70 -2.18
CA ASP A 69 -8.45 -12.32 -1.01
C ASP A 69 -8.22 -13.83 -1.21
N ARG A 70 -9.21 -14.52 -1.79
CA ARG A 70 -9.08 -15.94 -2.17
C ARG A 70 -8.04 -16.16 -3.27
N ALA A 71 -7.97 -15.28 -4.27
CA ALA A 71 -6.93 -15.33 -5.31
C ALA A 71 -5.53 -15.11 -4.73
N LEU A 72 -5.40 -14.24 -3.73
CA LEU A 72 -4.14 -14.02 -3.00
C LEU A 72 -3.75 -15.26 -2.18
N LYS A 73 -4.71 -15.90 -1.49
CA LYS A 73 -4.48 -17.19 -0.80
C LYS A 73 -4.03 -18.29 -1.77
N LEU A 74 -4.62 -18.36 -2.97
CA LEU A 74 -4.18 -19.27 -4.03
C LEU A 74 -2.75 -18.96 -4.49
N THR A 75 -2.38 -17.69 -4.57
CA THR A 75 -1.00 -17.27 -4.90
C THR A 75 0.00 -17.77 -3.86
N ARG A 76 -0.32 -17.69 -2.56
CA ARG A 76 0.48 -18.30 -1.49
C ARG A 76 0.59 -19.81 -1.67
N LEU A 77 -0.53 -20.50 -1.90
CA LEU A 77 -0.54 -21.95 -2.15
C LEU A 77 0.37 -22.32 -3.33
N ASN A 78 0.31 -21.54 -4.42
CA ASN A 78 1.15 -21.76 -5.59
C ASN A 78 2.63 -21.53 -5.28
N TYR A 79 2.97 -20.51 -4.49
CA TYR A 79 4.35 -20.26 -4.08
C TYR A 79 4.91 -21.38 -3.20
N LEU A 80 4.13 -21.89 -2.25
CA LEU A 80 4.52 -23.03 -1.42
C LEU A 80 4.74 -24.30 -2.27
N ALA A 81 3.88 -24.55 -3.26
CA ALA A 81 4.06 -25.65 -4.21
C ALA A 81 5.34 -25.51 -5.05
N ARG A 82 5.74 -24.29 -5.43
CA ARG A 82 7.03 -24.02 -6.07
C ARG A 82 8.21 -24.26 -5.12
N GLY A 83 8.07 -23.85 -3.87
CA GLY A 83 9.08 -24.08 -2.83
C GLY A 83 9.36 -25.57 -2.60
N ALA A 84 8.32 -26.42 -2.63
CA ALA A 84 8.47 -27.88 -2.56
C ALA A 84 9.27 -28.47 -3.73
N LEU A 85 9.38 -27.75 -4.86
CA LEU A 85 10.18 -28.12 -6.02
C LEU A 85 11.55 -27.41 -6.07
N GLU A 86 11.94 -26.71 -4.99
CA GLU A 86 13.12 -25.83 -4.90
C GLU A 86 13.13 -24.66 -5.90
N GLN A 87 11.95 -24.22 -6.34
CA GLN A 87 11.77 -23.09 -7.24
C GLN A 87 11.49 -21.78 -6.47
N HIS A 88 12.44 -21.35 -5.64
CA HIS A 88 12.25 -20.26 -4.67
C HIS A 88 12.24 -18.83 -5.26
N ALA A 89 12.44 -18.68 -6.57
CA ALA A 89 12.45 -17.37 -7.20
C ALA A 89 11.09 -16.64 -7.02
N PRO A 90 11.09 -15.37 -6.59
CA PRO A 90 9.89 -14.55 -6.53
C PRO A 90 9.13 -14.56 -7.86
N PHE A 91 7.82 -14.35 -7.77
CA PHE A 91 6.98 -14.03 -8.91
C PHE A 91 7.41 -12.72 -9.55
N SER A 92 7.02 -12.52 -10.81
CA SER A 92 7.33 -11.30 -11.56
C SER A 92 6.61 -10.07 -10.99
N HIS A 93 7.18 -8.89 -11.21
CA HIS A 93 6.54 -7.59 -10.95
C HIS A 93 5.18 -7.44 -11.68
N ARG A 94 4.95 -8.20 -12.76
CA ARG A 94 3.65 -8.22 -13.44
C ARG A 94 2.55 -8.82 -12.56
N THR A 95 2.88 -9.81 -11.75
CA THR A 95 1.95 -10.47 -10.81
C THR A 95 1.55 -9.52 -9.67
N SER A 96 2.51 -8.84 -9.04
CA SER A 96 2.24 -7.81 -8.03
C SER A 96 1.44 -6.64 -8.62
N LYS A 97 1.80 -6.16 -9.82
CA LYS A 97 1.06 -5.09 -10.51
C LYS A 97 -0.40 -5.46 -10.81
N ALA A 98 -0.66 -6.70 -11.24
CA ALA A 98 -2.03 -7.17 -11.50
C ALA A 98 -2.88 -7.14 -10.23
N LEU A 99 -2.34 -7.64 -9.10
CA LEU A 99 -2.98 -7.58 -7.79
C LEU A 99 -3.26 -6.13 -7.35
N VAL A 100 -2.25 -5.26 -7.37
CA VAL A 100 -2.36 -3.85 -6.94
C VAL A 100 -3.38 -3.11 -7.80
N SER A 101 -3.33 -3.27 -9.12
CA SER A 101 -4.29 -2.65 -10.03
C SER A 101 -5.72 -3.09 -9.73
N GLN A 102 -5.94 -4.39 -9.52
CA GLN A 102 -7.28 -4.89 -9.23
C GLN A 102 -7.79 -4.42 -7.87
N ALA A 103 -6.96 -4.46 -6.84
CA ALA A 103 -7.31 -4.01 -5.50
C ALA A 103 -7.81 -2.56 -5.50
N MET A 104 -7.08 -1.66 -6.19
CA MET A 104 -7.49 -0.26 -6.33
C MET A 104 -8.80 -0.10 -7.13
N GLN A 105 -9.01 -0.89 -8.20
CA GLN A 105 -10.24 -0.85 -8.99
C GLN A 105 -11.46 -1.32 -8.19
N LEU A 106 -11.28 -2.29 -7.31
CA LEU A 106 -12.33 -2.84 -6.44
C LEU A 106 -12.54 -2.01 -5.16
N GLY A 107 -11.73 -0.98 -4.92
CA GLY A 107 -11.81 -0.17 -3.70
C GLY A 107 -11.36 -0.91 -2.44
N VAL A 108 -10.51 -1.93 -2.57
CA VAL A 108 -9.95 -2.73 -1.47
C VAL A 108 -8.41 -2.70 -1.46
N PRO A 109 -7.78 -1.51 -1.47
CA PRO A 109 -6.33 -1.35 -1.54
C PRO A 109 -5.58 -2.04 -0.39
N GLU A 110 -6.22 -2.26 0.75
CA GLU A 110 -5.69 -2.93 1.94
C GLU A 110 -5.27 -4.38 1.65
N VAL A 111 -5.98 -5.08 0.76
CA VAL A 111 -5.62 -6.44 0.33
C VAL A 111 -4.26 -6.44 -0.35
N ALA A 112 -4.00 -5.45 -1.21
CA ALA A 112 -2.72 -5.29 -1.87
C ALA A 112 -1.64 -4.76 -0.93
N ALA A 113 -1.95 -3.81 -0.05
CA ALA A 113 -1.01 -3.28 0.94
C ALA A 113 -0.48 -4.39 1.85
N ARG A 114 -1.37 -5.22 2.40
CA ARG A 114 -1.01 -6.40 3.21
C ARG A 114 -0.16 -7.40 2.42
N ALA A 115 -0.51 -7.66 1.16
CA ALA A 115 0.26 -8.57 0.30
C ALA A 115 1.68 -8.05 0.03
N LEU A 116 1.83 -6.73 -0.14
CA LEU A 116 3.15 -6.12 -0.28
C LEU A 116 3.92 -6.16 1.05
N GLU A 117 3.30 -5.84 2.20
CA GLU A 117 3.92 -5.93 3.53
C GLU A 117 4.37 -7.35 3.91
N HIS A 118 3.69 -8.37 3.38
CA HIS A 118 4.03 -9.77 3.59
C HIS A 118 4.51 -10.44 2.29
N SER A 119 5.16 -9.68 1.40
CA SER A 119 5.54 -10.14 0.05
C SER A 119 6.26 -11.49 0.00
N ALA A 120 7.13 -11.79 0.97
CA ALA A 120 7.83 -13.07 1.05
C ALA A 120 6.89 -14.27 1.25
N GLU A 121 5.79 -14.09 2.01
CA GLU A 121 4.78 -15.11 2.25
C GLU A 121 4.04 -15.50 0.96
N PHE A 122 3.79 -14.51 0.10
CA PHE A 122 3.09 -14.68 -1.17
C PHE A 122 4.03 -14.93 -2.36
N GLY A 123 5.34 -14.99 -2.13
CA GLY A 123 6.34 -15.08 -3.20
C GLY A 123 6.35 -13.87 -4.12
N LEU A 124 5.90 -12.70 -3.68
CA LEU A 124 5.92 -11.45 -4.44
C LEU A 124 7.28 -10.74 -4.29
N PRO A 125 7.68 -9.91 -5.27
CA PRO A 125 8.93 -9.13 -5.16
C PRO A 125 8.98 -8.28 -3.90
N ALA A 126 10.02 -8.45 -3.09
CA ALA A 126 10.25 -7.66 -1.88
C ALA A 126 10.85 -6.27 -2.17
N ASP A 127 11.16 -5.95 -3.43
CA ASP A 127 11.74 -4.66 -3.88
C ASP A 127 10.73 -3.77 -4.64
N SER A 128 9.46 -3.95 -4.34
CA SER A 128 8.37 -3.40 -5.12
C SER A 128 8.05 -1.91 -4.84
N ALA A 129 9.05 -1.02 -4.75
CA ALA A 129 8.77 0.41 -4.49
C ALA A 129 7.82 0.96 -5.57
N LYS A 130 8.01 0.48 -6.80
CA LYS A 130 7.16 0.74 -7.96
C LYS A 130 5.71 0.28 -7.78
N GLU A 131 5.45 -0.73 -6.96
CA GLU A 131 4.10 -1.25 -6.69
C GLU A 131 3.46 -0.65 -5.44
N ALA A 132 4.26 -0.14 -4.50
CA ALA A 132 3.74 0.62 -3.35
C ALA A 132 3.35 2.05 -3.74
N THR A 133 4.08 2.71 -4.65
CA THR A 133 3.78 4.08 -5.11
C THR A 133 2.35 4.26 -5.65
N PRO A 134 1.78 3.36 -6.49
CA PRO A 134 0.38 3.43 -6.90
C PRO A 134 -0.61 3.45 -5.72
N LEU A 135 -0.36 2.67 -4.67
CA LEU A 135 -1.20 2.67 -3.47
C LEU A 135 -1.06 3.98 -2.69
N LEU A 136 0.15 4.55 -2.58
CA LEU A 136 0.33 5.89 -1.98
C LEU A 136 -0.44 6.96 -2.75
N ILE A 137 -0.40 6.92 -4.09
CA ILE A 137 -1.18 7.84 -4.94
C ILE A 137 -2.68 7.62 -4.72
N TYR A 138 -3.12 6.37 -4.59
CA TYR A 138 -4.51 6.04 -4.30
C TYR A 138 -4.95 6.63 -2.96
N TYR A 139 -4.26 6.33 -1.86
CA TYR A 139 -4.60 6.85 -0.53
C TYR A 139 -4.54 8.39 -0.46
N SER A 140 -3.53 8.99 -1.10
CA SER A 140 -3.43 10.45 -1.27
C SER A 140 -4.67 11.05 -1.95
N LYS A 141 -5.20 10.41 -3.01
CA LYS A 141 -6.40 10.87 -3.70
C LYS A 141 -7.69 10.67 -2.88
N GLN A 142 -7.75 9.64 -2.04
CA GLN A 142 -8.91 9.36 -1.19
C GLN A 142 -8.91 10.18 0.11
N GLY A 143 -7.77 10.79 0.47
CA GLY A 143 -7.64 11.51 1.74
C GLY A 143 -7.40 10.61 2.94
N ASP A 144 -7.14 9.32 2.71
CA ASP A 144 -6.75 8.39 3.75
C ASP A 144 -5.27 8.57 4.10
N LEU A 145 -4.99 9.65 4.83
CA LEU A 145 -3.64 10.00 5.24
C LEU A 145 -3.05 8.94 6.19
N LEU A 146 -3.87 8.26 6.99
CA LEU A 146 -3.40 7.22 7.91
C LEU A 146 -2.83 6.02 7.13
N ALA A 147 -3.62 5.43 6.23
CA ALA A 147 -3.15 4.30 5.42
C ALA A 147 -1.98 4.70 4.50
N MET A 148 -1.96 5.96 4.01
CA MET A 148 -0.85 6.51 3.25
C MET A 148 0.46 6.50 4.07
N PHE A 149 0.43 6.98 5.31
CA PHE A 149 1.62 7.04 6.16
C PHE A 149 2.02 5.66 6.70
N GLU A 150 1.07 4.78 7.02
CA GLU A 150 1.39 3.39 7.38
C GLU A 150 2.12 2.66 6.25
N LEU A 151 1.67 2.82 5.00
CA LEU A 151 2.35 2.24 3.85
C LEU A 151 3.75 2.85 3.64
N TYR A 152 3.92 4.15 3.88
CA TYR A 152 5.23 4.81 3.86
C TYR A 152 6.18 4.21 4.91
N GLU A 153 5.71 3.99 6.14
CA GLU A 153 6.51 3.34 7.20
C GLU A 153 6.87 1.90 6.84
N VAL A 154 5.95 1.13 6.24
CA VAL A 154 6.25 -0.22 5.71
C VAL A 154 7.37 -0.16 4.67
N MET A 155 7.37 0.84 3.79
CA MET A 155 8.46 1.02 2.81
C MET A 155 9.79 1.26 3.50
N LYS A 156 9.85 2.15 4.50
CA LYS A 156 11.08 2.45 5.26
C LYS A 156 11.61 1.23 6.03
N ARG A 157 10.74 0.53 6.77
CA ARG A 157 11.13 -0.67 7.56
C ARG A 157 11.76 -1.76 6.70
N ARG A 158 11.43 -1.81 5.41
CA ARG A 158 11.98 -2.78 4.45
C ARG A 158 13.30 -2.33 3.81
N GLY A 159 13.97 -1.34 4.41
CA GLY A 159 15.25 -0.81 3.93
C GLY A 159 15.15 -0.06 2.60
N ARG A 160 13.94 0.29 2.19
CA ARG A 160 13.73 1.06 0.95
C ARG A 160 13.88 2.53 1.29
N HIS A 161 14.46 3.27 0.35
CA HIS A 161 14.68 4.70 0.46
C HIS A 161 13.69 5.40 -0.47
N PRO A 162 12.55 5.90 0.04
CA PRO A 162 11.60 6.65 -0.75
C PRO A 162 12.29 7.84 -1.41
N GLY A 163 12.16 7.94 -2.73
CA GLY A 163 12.78 9.02 -3.51
C GLY A 163 11.92 10.28 -3.57
N PRO A 164 12.36 11.28 -4.35
CA PRO A 164 11.65 12.56 -4.49
C PRO A 164 10.21 12.43 -5.00
N ASP A 165 9.91 11.40 -5.80
CA ASP A 165 8.55 11.08 -6.24
C ASP A 165 7.60 10.79 -5.08
N VAL A 166 8.06 10.00 -4.10
CA VAL A 166 7.25 9.62 -2.94
C VAL A 166 7.02 10.85 -2.06
N CYS A 167 8.05 11.66 -1.84
CA CYS A 167 7.91 12.94 -1.11
C CYS A 167 6.81 13.81 -1.74
N TYR A 168 6.80 13.95 -3.06
CA TYR A 168 5.79 14.74 -3.76
C TYR A 168 4.37 14.18 -3.53
N VAL A 169 4.18 12.87 -3.62
CA VAL A 169 2.86 12.23 -3.39
C VAL A 169 2.35 12.48 -1.95
N LEU A 170 3.22 12.28 -0.96
CA LEU A 170 2.89 12.50 0.45
C LEU A 170 2.54 13.97 0.73
N VAL A 171 3.37 14.90 0.25
CA VAL A 171 3.15 16.35 0.39
C VAL A 171 1.85 16.77 -0.30
N LYS A 172 1.63 16.30 -1.53
CA LYS A 172 0.41 16.58 -2.28
C LYS A 172 -0.83 16.12 -1.51
N GLY A 173 -0.84 14.87 -1.02
CA GLY A 173 -1.93 14.35 -0.20
C GLY A 173 -2.17 15.19 1.05
N CYS A 174 -1.12 15.55 1.77
CA CYS A 174 -1.23 16.38 2.96
C CYS A 174 -1.83 17.76 2.66
N VAL A 175 -1.35 18.45 1.62
CA VAL A 175 -1.83 19.80 1.25
C VAL A 175 -3.27 19.74 0.73
N ASP A 176 -3.59 18.78 -0.14
CA ASP A 176 -4.92 18.64 -0.75
C ASP A 176 -6.00 18.33 0.28
N TRP A 177 -5.64 17.75 1.43
CA TRP A 177 -6.56 17.40 2.50
C TRP A 177 -6.39 18.27 3.75
N GLY A 178 -5.87 19.49 3.59
CA GLY A 178 -5.85 20.51 4.64
C GLY A 178 -4.86 20.27 5.78
N ARG A 179 -3.82 19.47 5.55
CA ARG A 179 -2.75 19.13 6.50
C ARG A 179 -1.36 19.63 6.08
N PRO A 180 -1.16 20.94 5.83
CA PRO A 180 0.16 21.49 5.46
C PRO A 180 1.21 21.39 6.57
N ASP A 181 0.79 21.19 7.82
CA ASP A 181 1.64 20.84 8.97
C ASP A 181 2.37 19.51 8.73
N LEU A 182 1.64 18.48 8.31
CA LEU A 182 2.23 17.17 7.97
C LEU A 182 3.12 17.28 6.74
N ALA A 183 2.71 18.05 5.72
CA ALA A 183 3.51 18.28 4.53
C ALA A 183 4.90 18.85 4.86
N ARG A 184 4.99 19.82 5.78
CA ARG A 184 6.26 20.38 6.26
C ARG A 184 7.12 19.33 6.96
N THR A 185 6.50 18.49 7.78
CA THR A 185 7.19 17.40 8.48
C THR A 185 7.78 16.39 7.50
N VAL A 186 7.01 15.99 6.47
CA VAL A 186 7.47 15.10 5.40
C VAL A 186 8.67 15.69 4.67
N VAL A 187 8.61 16.96 4.26
CA VAL A 187 9.74 17.60 3.56
C VAL A 187 10.98 17.64 4.44
N GLN A 188 10.83 17.92 5.73
CA GLN A 188 11.96 17.93 6.65
C GLN A 188 12.57 16.52 6.80
N GLU A 189 11.75 15.49 6.99
CA GLU A 189 12.20 14.10 7.07
C GLU A 189 13.00 13.68 5.82
N PHE A 190 12.53 14.02 4.63
CA PHE A 190 13.25 13.69 3.38
C PHE A 190 14.54 14.49 3.22
N ARG A 191 14.59 15.75 3.68
CA ARG A 191 15.84 16.53 3.70
C ARG A 191 16.86 15.94 4.66
N ASP A 192 16.41 15.54 5.85
CA ASP A 192 17.27 14.92 6.87
C ASP A 192 17.81 13.58 6.39
N ALA A 193 17.04 12.85 5.57
CA ALA A 193 17.48 11.65 4.87
C ALA A 193 18.38 11.90 3.64
N GLY A 194 18.73 13.17 3.34
CA GLY A 194 19.59 13.54 2.21
C GLY A 194 18.90 13.45 0.84
N VAL A 195 17.58 13.36 0.77
CA VAL A 195 16.83 13.27 -0.48
C VAL A 195 16.61 14.68 -1.05
N ARG A 196 17.02 14.90 -2.30
CA ARG A 196 16.77 16.17 -3.01
C ARG A 196 15.27 16.38 -3.22
N ILE A 197 14.73 17.41 -2.58
CA ILE A 197 13.32 17.81 -2.75
C ILE A 197 13.14 18.50 -4.10
N ARG A 198 12.07 18.17 -4.82
CA ARG A 198 11.75 18.83 -6.09
C ARG A 198 11.22 20.23 -5.84
N GLU A 199 11.56 21.17 -6.72
CA GLU A 199 11.03 22.53 -6.67
C GLU A 199 9.49 22.54 -6.71
N GLY A 200 8.90 21.71 -7.58
CA GLY A 200 7.45 21.55 -7.66
C GLY A 200 6.81 21.03 -6.37
N THR A 201 7.54 20.28 -5.53
CA THR A 201 7.03 19.84 -4.21
C THR A 201 6.95 21.01 -3.24
N LEU A 202 7.97 21.88 -3.22
CA LEU A 202 8.00 23.06 -2.35
C LEU A 202 6.93 24.08 -2.79
N ALA A 203 6.84 24.35 -4.10
CA ALA A 203 5.82 25.22 -4.66
C ALA A 203 4.39 24.73 -4.36
N TYR A 204 4.17 23.40 -4.32
CA TYR A 204 2.86 22.84 -4.00
C TYR A 204 2.42 23.15 -2.55
N MET A 205 3.37 23.26 -1.61
CA MET A 205 3.06 23.56 -0.21
C MET A 205 2.57 24.99 0.03
N GLU A 206 2.90 25.91 -0.89
CA GLU A 206 2.48 27.31 -0.85
C GLU A 206 1.08 27.49 -1.47
N ARG A 207 0.55 26.45 -2.13
CA ARG A 207 -0.78 26.47 -2.73
C ARG A 207 -1.86 26.40 -1.65
N ARG A 208 -2.95 27.16 -1.84
CA ARG A 208 -4.16 26.98 -1.01
C ARG A 208 -4.76 25.58 -1.24
N PRO A 209 -5.26 24.88 -0.20
CA PRO A 209 -5.94 23.60 -0.37
C PRO A 209 -7.10 23.75 -1.36
N THR A 210 -7.10 22.94 -2.42
CA THR A 210 -8.17 22.97 -3.43
C THR A 210 -9.28 21.96 -3.16
N MET A 211 -9.03 20.94 -2.34
CA MET A 211 -10.04 19.98 -1.90
C MET A 211 -10.19 20.06 -0.37
N GLY A 212 -11.40 19.87 0.14
CA GLY A 212 -11.67 19.83 1.59
C GLY A 212 -12.13 21.12 2.27
N LEU A 213 -12.10 22.29 1.62
CA LEU A 213 -12.70 23.52 2.20
C LEU A 213 -14.15 23.79 1.79
N GLU A 214 -14.66 23.18 0.71
CA GLU A 214 -16.05 23.38 0.25
C GLU A 214 -17.11 22.72 1.15
N ALA A 215 -16.71 21.86 2.09
CA ALA A 215 -17.65 21.13 2.95
C ALA A 215 -17.90 21.76 4.34
N ALA A 216 -17.28 22.91 4.67
CA ALA A 216 -17.26 23.38 6.06
C ALA A 216 -17.39 24.91 6.26
N LEU A 217 -18.19 25.60 5.45
CA LEU A 217 -18.67 26.94 5.81
C LEU A 217 -20.19 26.99 5.73
N PRO A 218 -20.91 27.05 6.87
CA PRO A 218 -22.26 27.57 6.83
C PRO A 218 -22.17 29.03 6.37
N SER A 219 -22.95 29.34 5.33
CA SER A 219 -23.14 30.67 4.78
C SER A 219 -23.37 31.70 5.90
N THR A 220 -22.36 32.49 6.23
CA THR A 220 -22.53 33.71 7.04
C THR A 220 -23.10 34.81 6.15
N ALA A 221 -24.32 34.59 5.68
CA ALA A 221 -25.17 35.60 5.07
C ALA A 221 -26.45 35.62 5.90
N ASP A 222 -26.37 36.33 7.03
CA ASP A 222 -27.45 37.04 7.71
C ASP A 222 -27.00 37.38 9.14
N TRP A 223 -26.08 38.33 9.24
CA TRP A 223 -25.87 39.11 10.46
C TRP A 223 -25.97 40.58 10.09
N CYS A 224 -27.17 41.15 10.21
CA CYS A 224 -27.40 42.58 10.11
C CYS A 224 -26.94 43.28 11.41
N PRO A 225 -26.14 44.35 11.35
CA PRO A 225 -25.77 45.11 12.53
C PRO A 225 -26.84 46.15 12.84
N VAL A 226 -27.47 46.07 14.03
CA VAL A 226 -28.21 47.19 14.60
C VAL A 226 -27.27 48.00 15.49
N HIS A 227 -27.04 49.24 15.07
CA HIS A 227 -26.43 50.30 15.87
C HIS A 227 -27.28 50.59 17.11
N THR A 228 -26.66 50.64 18.29
CA THR A 228 -27.03 51.58 19.37
C THR A 228 -25.84 51.77 20.31
N SER A 229 -25.56 53.03 20.62
CA SER A 229 -24.39 53.57 21.31
C SER A 229 -24.39 53.33 22.85
N PRO A 230 -23.29 53.67 23.58
CA PRO A 230 -22.91 53.06 24.86
C PRO A 230 -23.38 53.84 26.11
N PRO A 231 -23.06 53.36 27.34
CA PRO A 231 -22.00 54.06 28.07
C PRO A 231 -21.08 53.19 28.99
N VAL A 232 -19.81 53.64 29.06
CA VAL A 232 -18.93 53.84 30.23
C VAL A 232 -19.09 52.93 31.47
N HIS A 233 -18.03 52.19 31.86
CA HIS A 233 -17.25 52.38 33.10
C HIS A 233 -16.16 51.30 33.35
N THR A 234 -14.95 51.81 33.62
CA THR A 234 -13.89 51.34 34.55
C THR A 234 -13.17 49.99 34.39
N SER A 235 -11.87 50.10 34.13
CA SER A 235 -10.73 49.16 34.28
C SER A 235 -10.39 48.85 35.77
N PRO A 236 -9.25 48.21 36.14
CA PRO A 236 -8.65 46.91 35.72
C PRO A 236 -8.08 46.08 36.92
N THR A 237 -7.86 44.76 36.78
CA THR A 237 -6.86 43.99 37.59
C THR A 237 -6.48 42.71 36.84
N ARG A 238 -5.28 42.48 36.29
CA ARG A 238 -3.90 42.20 36.79
C ARG A 238 -3.64 40.73 37.19
N CYS A 239 -2.48 40.23 36.73
CA CYS A 239 -1.69 39.04 37.13
C CYS A 239 -2.15 37.66 36.61
N GLY A 240 -1.30 36.75 36.13
CA GLY A 240 0.16 36.68 36.01
C GLY A 240 0.65 35.24 35.75
N GLY A 241 1.92 35.09 35.35
CA GLY A 241 2.74 33.87 35.45
C GLY A 241 2.52 32.78 34.38
N ALA A 242 3.51 32.45 33.52
CA ALA A 242 4.62 31.49 33.76
C ALA A 242 4.15 30.01 33.71
N ALA A 243 4.82 29.01 33.16
CA ALA A 243 6.06 28.81 32.40
C ALA A 243 5.98 27.37 31.84
N SER A 244 6.67 27.09 30.74
CA SER A 244 6.94 25.72 30.25
C SER A 244 7.96 25.00 31.17
N PRO A 245 8.18 23.68 31.04
CA PRO A 245 9.23 23.25 30.11
C PRO A 245 9.01 21.92 29.37
N PHE A 246 9.86 21.77 28.36
CA PHE A 246 10.11 20.68 27.44
C PHE A 246 10.40 19.32 28.11
N GLY A 247 9.95 18.24 27.45
CA GLY A 247 10.53 16.89 27.53
C GLY A 247 10.95 16.43 26.14
N SER A 248 12.26 16.40 25.89
CA SER A 248 12.91 15.96 24.66
C SER A 248 13.11 14.44 24.69
N VAL A 249 12.74 13.73 23.61
CA VAL A 249 13.09 12.32 23.38
C VAL A 249 13.92 12.26 22.10
N ALA A 250 15.15 11.75 22.24
CA ALA A 250 16.16 11.67 21.19
C ALA A 250 15.95 10.47 20.25
N SER A 251 16.24 10.70 18.97
CA SER A 251 16.24 9.71 17.88
C SER A 251 17.57 8.93 17.80
N PRO A 252 17.58 7.61 17.54
CA PRO A 252 18.81 6.84 17.34
C PRO A 252 19.02 6.49 15.85
N TRP A 253 19.70 7.36 15.08
CA TRP A 253 20.14 7.02 13.71
C TRP A 253 21.57 7.52 13.45
N LYS A 254 22.54 6.74 13.95
CA LYS A 254 23.97 6.66 13.55
C LYS A 254 24.36 5.23 13.95
N THR A 255 24.72 4.29 13.10
CA THR A 255 25.87 4.08 12.19
C THR A 255 25.66 2.61 11.74
N ARG A 256 25.96 2.14 10.54
CA ARG A 256 27.21 2.12 9.78
C ARG A 256 26.92 1.46 8.42
#